data_AF-A0AA97FC60-F1
#
_entry.id   AF-A0AA97FC60-F1
#
_cell.length_a   1.000
_cell.length_b   1.000
_cell.length_c   1.000
_cell.angle_alpha   90.00
_cell.angle_beta   90.00
_cell.angle_gamma   90.00
#
_symmetry.space_group_name_H-M   'P 1'
#
loop_
_entity.id
_entity.type
_entity.pdbx_description
1 polymer ?
#
loop_
_entity_poly.entity_id
_entity_poly.type
_entity_poly.pdbx_seq_one_letter_code
_entity_poly.pdbx_strand_id
1 'polypeptide(L)' 'MVAVVDAEKCTGCETCVDVCPSEAISMDDGIAVVDSDMCVDCEACVDECPAEAIHME' A
#
# COMPACT_ATOMS: atom_id res chain seq x y z
N MET A 1 -3.11 9.09 -9.56
CA MET A 1 -3.16 7.67 -9.93
C MET A 1 -2.72 6.96 -8.69
N VAL A 2 -3.65 6.65 -7.80
CA VAL A 2 -3.33 6.30 -6.41
C VAL A 2 -3.09 4.80 -6.29
N ALA A 3 -2.28 4.41 -5.30
CA ALA A 3 -2.14 3.01 -4.95
C ALA A 3 -3.43 2.47 -4.33
N VAL A 4 -3.88 1.30 -4.78
CA VAL A 4 -5.05 0.58 -4.29
C VAL A 4 -4.62 -0.81 -3.82
N VAL A 5 -5.15 -1.24 -2.67
CA VAL A 5 -4.83 -2.53 -2.05
C VAL A 5 -5.95 -3.53 -2.30
N ASP A 6 -5.58 -4.71 -2.80
CA ASP A 6 -6.42 -5.89 -2.90
C ASP A 6 -6.45 -6.61 -1.55
N ALA A 7 -7.57 -6.49 -0.84
CA ALA A 7 -7.77 -7.09 0.48
C ALA A 7 -7.76 -8.63 0.46
N GLU A 8 -8.03 -9.28 -0.69
CA GLU A 8 -8.00 -10.75 -0.78
C GLU A 8 -6.57 -11.29 -0.83
N LYS A 9 -5.62 -10.48 -1.34
CA LYS A 9 -4.20 -10.83 -1.43
C LYS A 9 -3.38 -10.27 -0.28
N CYS A 10 -3.80 -9.17 0.32
CA CYS A 10 -3.06 -8.52 1.40
C CYS A 10 -2.91 -9.48 2.60
N THR A 11 -1.67 -9.67 3.03
CA THR A 11 -1.34 -10.56 4.16
C THR A 11 -1.11 -9.82 5.47
N GLY A 12 -1.23 -8.49 5.47
CA GLY A 12 -0.95 -7.66 6.65
C GLY A 12 0.53 -7.65 7.08
N CYS A 13 1.46 -7.84 6.13
CA CYS A 13 2.90 -7.90 6.43
C CYS A 13 3.57 -6.54 6.72
N GLU A 14 2.85 -5.43 6.54
CA GLU A 14 3.29 -4.06 6.85
C GLU A 14 4.49 -3.52 6.03
N THR A 15 5.11 -4.31 5.14
CA THR A 15 6.23 -3.86 4.28
C THR A 15 5.93 -2.58 3.51
N CYS A 16 4.69 -2.43 3.00
CA CYS A 16 4.27 -1.25 2.26
C CYS A 16 4.20 0.02 3.13
N VAL A 17 3.92 -0.13 4.43
CA VAL A 17 3.90 0.98 5.39
C VAL A 17 5.34 1.48 5.60
N ASP A 18 6.29 0.56 5.81
CA ASP A 18 7.70 0.89 6.05
C ASP A 18 8.38 1.57 4.86
N VAL A 19 8.04 1.18 3.63
CA VAL A 19 8.65 1.75 2.41
C VAL A 19 7.99 3.06 1.97
N CYS A 20 6.80 3.40 2.47
CA CYS A 20 6.05 4.55 1.96
C CYS A 20 6.73 5.88 2.34
N PRO A 21 7.31 6.64 1.39
CA PRO A 21 8.06 7.85 1.70
C PRO A 21 7.17 9.00 2.15
N SER A 22 5.88 8.96 1.81
CA SER A 22 4.89 9.96 2.21
C SER A 22 4.04 9.52 3.41
N GLU A 23 4.34 8.36 4.01
CA GLU A 23 3.60 7.80 5.15
C GLU A 23 2.08 7.69 4.87
N ALA A 24 1.72 7.50 3.60
CA ALA A 24 0.34 7.46 3.13
C ALA A 24 -0.36 6.12 3.36
N ILE A 25 0.31 5.11 3.95
CA ILE A 25 -0.24 3.77 4.11
C ILE A 25 -0.39 3.48 5.59
N SER A 26 -1.58 3.01 5.98
CA SER A 26 -1.92 2.61 7.35
C SER A 26 -2.52 1.20 7.35
N MET A 27 -2.58 0.57 8.52
CA MET A 27 -3.21 -0.75 8.69
C MET A 27 -4.59 -0.61 9.31
N ASP A 28 -5.60 -1.22 8.69
CA ASP A 28 -6.98 -1.30 9.17
C ASP A 28 -7.43 -2.77 9.15
N ASP A 29 -7.81 -3.32 10.30
CA ASP A 29 -8.22 -4.72 10.47
C ASP A 29 -7.28 -5.79 9.82
N GLY A 30 -5.98 -5.49 9.78
CA GLY A 30 -4.96 -6.37 9.20
C GLY A 30 -4.76 -6.22 7.69
N ILE A 31 -5.43 -5.26 7.05
CA ILE A 31 -5.29 -4.91 5.64
C ILE A 31 -4.66 -3.53 5.51
N ALA A 32 -3.77 -3.35 4.54
CA ALA A 32 -3.20 -2.05 4.24
C ALA A 32 -4.24 -1.14 3.55
N VAL A 33 -4.33 0.11 4.00
CA VAL A 33 -5.21 1.15 3.48
C VAL A 33 -4.35 2.34 3.06
N VAL A 34 -4.58 2.83 1.84
CA VAL A 34 -3.84 3.96 1.27
C VAL A 34 -4.68 5.23 1.41
N ASP A 35 -4.06 6.28 1.96
CA ASP A 35 -4.59 7.64 1.95
C ASP A 35 -4.29 8.30 0.59
N SER A 36 -5.33 8.53 -0.19
CA SER A 36 -5.25 9.13 -1.52
C SER A 36 -4.76 10.58 -1.51
N ASP A 37 -4.96 11.32 -0.42
CA ASP A 37 -4.51 12.72 -0.31
C ASP A 37 -3.01 12.81 0.00
N MET A 38 -2.44 11.77 0.62
CA MET A 38 -1.01 11.69 0.96
C MET A 38 -0.20 10.86 -0.05
N CYS A 39 -0.86 10.05 -0.89
CA CYS A 39 -0.19 9.28 -1.93
C CYS A 39 0.44 10.21 -2.98
N VAL A 40 1.73 9.98 -3.27
CA VAL A 40 2.51 10.78 -4.23
C VAL A 40 2.85 10.01 -5.51
N ASP A 41 2.15 8.90 -5.76
CA ASP A 41 2.28 8.08 -6.97
C ASP A 41 3.74 7.62 -7.22
N CYS A 42 4.47 7.28 -6.15
CA CYS A 42 5.90 6.88 -6.22
C CYS A 42 6.15 5.40 -6.50
N GLU A 43 5.10 4.57 -6.53
CA GLU A 43 5.12 3.14 -6.87
C GLU A 43 5.94 2.22 -5.92
N ALA A 44 6.65 2.76 -4.93
CA ALA A 44 7.49 1.98 -4.00
C ALA A 44 6.75 0.84 -3.27
N CYS A 45 5.49 1.08 -2.88
CA CYS A 45 4.67 0.07 -2.21
C CYS A 45 4.26 -1.09 -3.13
N VAL A 46 4.15 -0.85 -4.45
CA VAL A 46 3.82 -1.88 -5.44
C VAL A 46 5.01 -2.81 -5.62
N ASP A 47 6.21 -2.24 -5.77
CA ASP A 47 7.45 -3.00 -5.99
C ASP A 47 7.83 -3.88 -4.78
N GLU A 48 7.62 -3.39 -3.56
CA GLU A 48 8.00 -4.09 -2.34
C GLU A 48 6.91 -5.00 -1.77
N CYS A 49 5.69 -5.02 -2.34
CA CYS A 49 4.63 -5.88 -1.82
C CYS A 49 4.88 -7.35 -2.18
N PRO A 50 5.22 -8.23 -1.21
CA PRO A 50 5.55 -9.62 -1.50
C PRO A 50 4.33 -10.46 -1.94
N ALA A 51 3.12 -9.96 -1.66
CA ALA A 51 1.86 -10.59 -2.03
C ALA A 51 1.31 -10.09 -3.36
N GLU A 52 1.99 -9.13 -4.01
CA GLU A 52 1.51 -8.46 -5.24
C GLU A 52 0.06 -7.98 -5.08
N ALA A 53 -0.25 -7.45 -3.90
CA ALA A 53 -1.59 -7.03 -3.49
C ALA A 53 -1.87 -5.56 -3.82
N ILE A 54 -0.87 -4.79 -4.24
CA ILE A 54 -1.00 -3.34 -4.47
C ILE A 54 -0.86 -3.06 -5.96
N HIS A 55 -1.74 -2.21 -6.50
CA HIS A 55 -1.72 -1.77 -7.90
C HIS A 55 -2.08 -0.28 -8.00
N MET A 56 -1.78 0.34 -9.13
CA MET A 56 -2.02 1.77 -9.37
C MET A 56 -3.30 1.97 -10.19
N GLU A 57 -4.23 2.81 -9.73
CA GLU A 57 -5.46 3.22 -10.45
C GLU A 57 -5.65 4.74 -10.56
#